data_AF-A0AAE3BGI6-F1
#
_entry.id   AF-A0AAE3BGI6-F1
#
_cell.length_a   1.000
_cell.length_b   1.000
_cell.length_c   1.000
_cell.angle_alpha   90.00
_cell.angle_beta   90.00
_cell.angle_gamma   90.00
#
_symmetry.space_group_name_H-M   'P 1'
#
loop_
_entity.id
_entity.type
_entity.pdbx_description
1 polymer ?
#
loop_
_entity_poly.entity_id
_entity_poly.type
_entity_poly.pdbx_seq_one_letter_code
_entity_poly.pdbx_strand_id
1 'polypeptide(L)'
;ADLGAALARRFIDELLETLCTKVGSEYRYEDSKVEVIFAGLFDCTRRSSLDMGDTVATVSDGAGLVARHPVVGMITTAFGAKVIAFDKPLHPAVKSALHLIAAHERREYRPLLPLGPLRSGWREVLCPGISEDVTGGLLPNEQRPSAELCRVPLRQMYETARRAQVPFPNFKTLNEKDP
;
A
#
# COMPACT_ATOMS: atom_id res chain seq x y z
N ALA A 1 10.36 0.43 -0.68
CA ALA A 1 8.94 0.76 -0.90
C ALA A 1 8.33 1.43 0.30
N ASP A 2 7.40 2.33 0.05
CA ASP A 2 6.72 3.14 1.04
C ASP A 2 5.40 2.52 1.52
N LEU A 3 4.90 3.05 2.63
CA LEU A 3 3.65 2.72 3.31
C LEU A 3 2.37 2.90 2.46
N GLY A 4 2.48 3.16 1.16
CA GLY A 4 1.36 3.49 0.27
C GLY A 4 0.27 2.42 0.23
N ALA A 5 0.64 1.14 0.20
CA ALA A 5 -0.33 0.04 0.21
C ALA A 5 -1.09 -0.06 1.55
N ALA A 6 -0.41 0.18 2.68
CA ALA A 6 -1.07 0.24 3.99
C ALA A 6 -2.01 1.46 4.10
N LEU A 7 -1.57 2.61 3.58
CA LEU A 7 -2.41 3.81 3.50
C LEU A 7 -3.63 3.60 2.61
N ALA A 8 -3.49 2.94 1.46
CA ALA A 8 -4.61 2.63 0.57
C ALA A 8 -5.66 1.74 1.26
N ARG A 9 -5.21 0.73 2.03
CA ARG A 9 -6.13 -0.12 2.82
C ARG A 9 -6.86 0.67 3.89
N ARG A 10 -6.14 1.53 4.60
CA ARG A 10 -6.73 2.41 5.61
C ARG A 10 -7.72 3.39 5.00
N PHE A 11 -7.40 3.97 3.84
CA PHE A 11 -8.32 4.81 3.08
C PHE A 11 -9.61 4.08 2.73
N ILE A 12 -9.52 2.83 2.25
CA ILE A 12 -10.70 2.00 1.96
C ILE A 12 -11.55 1.80 3.22
N ASP A 13 -10.91 1.44 4.35
CA ASP A 13 -11.61 1.26 5.63
C ASP A 13 -12.30 2.56 6.08
N GLU A 14 -11.59 3.69 6.09
CA GLU A 14 -12.15 4.98 6.52
C GLU A 14 -13.26 5.47 5.58
N LEU A 15 -13.09 5.29 4.26
CA LEU A 15 -14.10 5.64 3.27
C LEU A 15 -15.40 4.86 3.51
N LEU A 16 -15.30 3.55 3.71
CA LEU A 16 -16.48 2.68 3.78
C LEU A 16 -17.14 2.69 5.17
N GLU A 17 -16.35 2.69 6.24
CA GLU A 17 -16.87 2.53 7.60
C GLU A 17 -17.13 3.87 8.30
N THR A 18 -16.44 4.96 7.91
CA THR A 18 -16.61 6.27 8.55
C THR A 18 -17.42 7.24 7.68
N LEU A 19 -17.15 7.31 6.37
CA LEU A 19 -17.76 8.30 5.49
C LEU A 19 -19.05 7.80 4.82
N CYS A 20 -19.10 6.52 4.46
CA CYS A 20 -20.27 5.94 3.81
C CYS A 20 -21.33 5.49 4.83
N THR A 21 -22.60 5.62 4.45
CA THR A 21 -23.72 4.95 5.12
C THR A 21 -23.93 3.58 4.49
N LYS A 22 -24.05 2.54 5.33
CA LYS A 22 -24.33 1.18 4.89
C LYS A 22 -25.84 0.92 4.84
N VAL A 23 -26.36 0.63 3.66
CA VAL A 23 -27.78 0.27 3.44
C VAL A 23 -27.83 -1.15 2.89
N GLY A 24 -28.18 -2.11 3.74
CA GLY A 24 -28.09 -3.54 3.40
C GLY A 24 -26.65 -3.96 3.09
N SER A 25 -26.39 -4.36 1.85
CA SER A 25 -25.05 -4.72 1.36
C SER A 25 -24.31 -3.59 0.64
N GLU A 26 -24.94 -2.42 0.47
CA GLU A 26 -24.37 -1.31 -0.30
C GLU A 26 -23.80 -0.22 0.62
N TYR A 27 -22.73 0.42 0.15
CA TYR A 27 -22.15 1.61 0.76
C TYR A 27 -22.56 2.84 -0.06
N ARG A 28 -23.01 3.90 0.60
CA ARG A 28 -23.48 5.13 -0.04
C ARG A 28 -22.86 6.38 0.60
N TYR A 29 -22.46 7.34 -0.22
CA TYR A 29 -22.03 8.67 0.20
C TYR A 29 -22.90 9.71 -0.51
N GLU A 30 -23.63 10.54 0.23
CA GLU A 30 -24.56 11.55 -0.31
C GLU A 30 -25.42 11.02 -1.47
N ASP A 31 -26.14 9.92 -1.22
CA ASP A 31 -26.98 9.20 -2.20
C ASP A 31 -26.27 8.61 -3.43
N SER A 32 -24.95 8.69 -3.48
CA SER A 32 -24.14 8.03 -4.50
C SER A 32 -23.65 6.68 -4.01
N LYS A 33 -23.85 5.64 -4.80
CA LYS A 33 -23.32 4.30 -4.50
C LYS A 33 -21.80 4.31 -4.63
N VAL A 34 -21.11 3.83 -3.59
CA VAL A 34 -19.65 3.71 -3.55
C VAL A 34 -19.27 2.25 -3.64
N GLU A 35 -18.43 1.92 -4.62
CA GLU A 35 -17.90 0.58 -4.81
C GLU A 35 -16.39 0.60 -5.04
N VAL A 36 -15.65 -0.17 -4.26
CA VAL A 36 -14.23 -0.41 -4.50
C VAL A 36 -14.11 -1.64 -5.42
N ILE A 37 -14.05 -1.38 -6.73
CA ILE A 37 -14.05 -2.42 -7.76
C ILE A 37 -12.75 -3.24 -7.79
N PHE A 38 -11.62 -2.60 -7.47
CA PHE A 38 -10.30 -3.21 -7.49
C PHE A 38 -9.37 -2.55 -6.46
N ALA A 39 -8.62 -3.35 -5.71
CA ALA A 39 -7.49 -2.92 -4.89
C ALA A 39 -6.20 -3.59 -5.38
N GLY A 40 -5.30 -2.78 -5.95
CA GLY A 40 -3.97 -3.22 -6.39
C GLY A 40 -2.90 -2.80 -5.39
N LEU A 41 -2.20 -3.77 -4.80
CA LEU A 41 -1.18 -3.54 -3.79
C LEU A 41 0.17 -4.11 -4.26
N PHE A 42 1.23 -3.32 -4.15
CA PHE A 42 2.59 -3.80 -4.29
C PHE A 42 3.24 -3.85 -2.91
N ASP A 43 3.81 -5.01 -2.59
CA ASP A 43 4.58 -5.31 -1.39
C ASP A 43 4.08 -4.58 -0.13
N CYS A 44 2.79 -4.77 0.17
CA CYS A 44 2.14 -4.12 1.30
C CYS A 44 2.84 -4.50 2.61
N THR A 45 3.55 -3.56 3.21
CA THR A 45 4.23 -3.74 4.49
C THR A 45 3.69 -2.76 5.53
N ARG A 46 3.82 -3.11 6.80
CA ARG A 46 3.67 -2.16 7.92
C ARG A 46 5.05 -1.79 8.41
N ARG A 47 5.29 -0.53 8.79
CA ARG A 47 6.52 -0.18 9.51
C ARG A 47 6.36 -0.62 10.96
N SER A 48 7.21 -1.56 11.37
CA SER A 48 7.31 -2.01 12.77
C SER A 48 8.04 -0.93 13.59
N SER A 49 7.81 -0.89 14.92
CA SER A 49 8.58 -0.05 15.85
C SER A 49 10.08 -0.38 15.90
N LEU A 50 10.49 -1.47 15.23
CA LEU A 50 11.89 -1.89 15.03
C LEU A 50 12.59 -1.14 13.88
N ASP A 51 11.92 -0.20 13.21
CA ASP A 51 12.53 0.75 12.28
C ASP A 51 13.38 1.81 13.03
N MET A 52 14.31 1.34 13.85
CA MET A 52 15.32 2.13 14.57
C MET A 52 16.56 2.35 13.68
N GLY A 53 16.34 2.50 12.37
CA GLY A 53 17.42 2.47 11.37
C GLY A 53 18.20 3.76 11.21
N ASP A 54 17.84 4.82 11.94
CA ASP A 54 18.51 6.13 11.86
C ASP A 54 18.62 6.84 13.24
N THR A 55 18.19 6.17 14.32
CA THR A 55 18.01 6.77 15.66
C THR A 55 19.21 6.58 16.60
N VAL A 56 20.43 6.58 16.07
CA VAL A 56 21.65 6.81 16.88
C VAL A 56 22.11 8.27 16.79
N ALA A 57 21.56 9.08 15.87
CA ALA A 57 21.95 10.49 15.73
C ALA A 57 21.07 11.50 16.51
N THR A 58 19.94 11.08 17.08
CA THR A 58 18.94 12.01 17.67
C THR A 58 18.60 11.70 19.14
N VAL A 59 19.49 11.04 19.87
CA VAL A 59 19.36 10.83 21.33
C VAL A 59 19.95 11.97 22.17
N SER A 60 20.40 13.08 21.56
CA SER A 60 20.97 14.21 22.32
C SER A 60 19.98 15.29 22.74
N ASP A 61 18.82 15.44 22.09
CA ASP A 61 18.03 16.67 22.29
C ASP A 61 16.69 16.35 22.94
N GLY A 62 16.70 16.43 24.27
CA GLY A 62 15.52 16.28 25.13
C GLY A 62 14.49 17.38 24.89
N ALA A 63 13.54 17.15 23.99
CA ALA A 63 12.27 17.86 23.93
C ALA A 63 11.27 17.11 23.05
N GLY A 64 10.25 16.47 23.63
CA GLY A 64 9.25 15.75 22.84
C GLY A 64 8.04 15.24 23.61
N LEU A 65 7.58 15.97 24.62
CA LEU A 65 6.35 15.65 25.36
C LEU A 65 5.17 16.48 24.82
N VAL A 66 4.68 16.22 23.60
CA VAL A 66 3.47 16.85 23.02
C VAL A 66 2.97 15.91 21.89
N ALA A 67 1.72 15.44 21.73
CA ALA A 67 0.43 15.74 22.31
C ALA A 67 -0.46 14.47 22.28
N ARG A 68 -1.28 14.31 23.32
CA ARG A 68 -2.40 13.36 23.37
C ARG A 68 -3.63 13.99 22.69
N HIS A 69 -3.87 13.66 21.43
CA HIS A 69 -5.16 13.87 20.77
C HIS A 69 -5.56 12.56 20.08
N PRO A 70 -6.76 12.00 20.31
CA PRO A 70 -7.12 10.64 19.87
C PRO A 70 -7.20 10.47 18.34
N VAL A 71 -7.32 11.58 17.60
CA VAL A 71 -7.28 11.59 16.12
C VAL A 71 -5.84 11.57 15.58
N VAL A 72 -4.84 11.93 16.40
CA VAL A 72 -3.41 12.05 16.03
C VAL A 72 -2.62 10.80 16.48
N GLY A 73 -3.29 9.71 16.84
CA GLY A 73 -2.63 8.46 17.25
C GLY A 73 -2.23 7.53 16.09
N MET A 74 -2.61 7.85 14.84
CA MET A 74 -2.55 6.88 13.73
C MET A 74 -1.39 7.07 12.72
N ILE A 75 -0.60 8.13 12.88
CA ILE A 75 0.75 8.25 12.32
C ILE A 75 1.56 8.87 13.45
N THR A 76 2.14 8.04 14.31
CA THR A 76 3.04 8.56 15.33
C THR A 76 4.40 8.75 14.68
N THR A 77 4.85 10.00 14.58
CA THR A 77 6.29 10.29 14.43
C THR A 77 6.91 10.10 15.81
N ALA A 78 7.03 8.86 16.26
CA ALA A 78 7.85 8.55 17.40
C ALA A 78 9.29 8.45 16.89
N PHE A 79 10.18 9.32 17.37
CA PHE A 79 11.61 9.27 17.03
C PHE A 79 11.92 9.36 15.52
N GLY A 80 11.13 10.15 14.76
CA GLY A 80 11.34 10.34 13.31
C GLY A 80 10.78 9.23 12.41
N ALA A 81 10.31 8.11 12.96
CA ALA A 81 9.75 7.01 12.18
C ALA A 81 8.26 7.23 11.88
N LYS A 82 7.85 7.11 10.60
CA LYS A 82 6.41 7.06 10.23
C LYS A 82 5.88 5.67 10.55
N VAL A 83 5.24 5.49 11.70
CA VAL A 83 4.60 4.22 12.07
C VAL A 83 3.10 4.31 11.80
N ILE A 84 2.58 3.41 10.98
CA ILE A 84 1.13 3.21 10.82
C ILE A 84 0.77 1.91 11.53
N ALA A 85 0.12 2.03 12.70
CA ALA A 85 -0.45 0.91 13.42
C ALA A 85 -1.78 0.47 12.76
N PHE A 86 -1.71 0.01 11.51
CA PHE A 86 -2.87 -0.51 10.76
C PHE A 86 -2.60 -1.96 10.36
N ASP A 87 -3.25 -2.89 11.06
CA ASP A 87 -3.02 -4.33 10.92
C ASP A 87 -4.23 -5.12 10.43
N LYS A 88 -5.35 -4.44 10.18
CA LYS A 88 -6.60 -5.06 9.72
C LYS A 88 -6.44 -5.75 8.36
N PRO A 89 -7.13 -6.88 8.12
CA PRO A 89 -7.34 -7.44 6.78
C PRO A 89 -7.86 -6.41 5.78
N LEU A 90 -7.73 -6.68 4.48
CA LEU A 90 -8.37 -5.84 3.46
C LEU A 90 -9.88 -5.86 3.68
N HIS A 91 -10.52 -4.69 3.52
CA HIS A 91 -11.95 -4.55 3.72
C HIS A 91 -12.74 -5.53 2.82
N PRO A 92 -13.71 -6.31 3.36
CA PRO A 92 -14.40 -7.35 2.61
C PRO A 92 -15.26 -6.82 1.46
N ALA A 93 -15.67 -5.55 1.48
CA ALA A 93 -16.45 -4.95 0.39
C ALA A 93 -15.65 -4.72 -0.91
N VAL A 94 -14.32 -4.88 -0.89
CA VAL A 94 -13.50 -4.82 -2.11
C VAL A 94 -13.85 -6.00 -3.02
N LYS A 95 -14.31 -5.70 -4.25
CA LYS A 95 -14.78 -6.74 -5.19
C LYS A 95 -13.67 -7.64 -5.70
N SER A 96 -12.50 -7.07 -5.99
CA SER A 96 -11.34 -7.82 -6.47
C SER A 96 -10.04 -7.21 -5.96
N ALA A 97 -9.05 -8.05 -5.68
CA ALA A 97 -7.79 -7.59 -5.11
C ALA A 97 -6.61 -8.37 -5.67
N LEU A 98 -5.51 -7.66 -5.93
CA LEU A 98 -4.23 -8.27 -6.27
C LEU A 98 -3.15 -7.66 -5.38
N HIS A 99 -2.45 -8.52 -4.64
CA HIS A 99 -1.27 -8.14 -3.87
C HIS A 99 -0.06 -8.87 -4.43
N LEU A 100 0.84 -8.11 -5.04
CA LEU A 100 2.13 -8.60 -5.56
C LEU A 100 3.18 -8.45 -4.46
N ILE A 101 3.79 -9.54 -4.03
CA ILE A 101 4.58 -9.64 -2.79
C ILE A 101 6.04 -9.89 -3.14
N ALA A 102 6.98 -9.18 -2.51
CA ALA A 102 8.40 -9.45 -2.69
C ALA A 102 8.82 -10.72 -1.96
N ALA A 103 9.17 -11.77 -2.70
CA ALA A 103 9.51 -13.07 -2.13
C ALA A 103 10.86 -13.09 -1.38
N HIS A 104 11.75 -12.14 -1.66
CA HIS A 104 13.10 -12.08 -1.09
C HIS A 104 13.31 -10.85 -0.20
N GLU A 105 12.25 -10.15 0.19
CA GLU A 105 12.37 -9.10 1.20
C GLU A 105 12.66 -9.73 2.56
N ARG A 106 13.78 -9.32 3.18
CA ARG A 106 14.30 -9.89 4.43
C ARG A 106 14.42 -8.87 5.55
N ARG A 107 14.14 -7.58 5.27
CA ARG A 107 14.21 -6.53 6.28
C ARG A 107 13.11 -6.72 7.33
N GLU A 108 13.53 -7.04 8.55
CA GLU A 108 12.62 -7.33 9.68
C GLU A 108 11.68 -6.15 10.02
N TYR A 109 12.13 -4.91 9.77
CA TYR A 109 11.33 -3.71 10.01
C TYR A 109 10.24 -3.47 8.95
N ARG A 110 10.18 -4.31 7.91
CA ARG A 110 9.13 -4.30 6.87
C ARG A 110 8.34 -5.61 6.82
N PRO A 111 7.64 -5.98 7.90
CA PRO A 111 6.76 -7.14 7.88
C PRO A 111 5.68 -6.98 6.80
N LEU A 112 5.50 -8.06 6.04
CA LEU A 112 4.42 -8.20 5.08
C LEU A 112 3.06 -8.08 5.79
N LEU A 113 2.16 -7.33 5.18
CA LEU A 113 0.78 -7.21 5.59
C LEU A 113 -0.12 -7.89 4.54
N PRO A 114 -0.55 -9.14 4.78
CA PRO A 114 -1.36 -9.89 3.83
C PRO A 114 -2.77 -9.32 3.70
N LEU A 115 -3.49 -9.70 2.65
CA LEU A 115 -4.90 -9.36 2.40
C LEU A 115 -5.82 -9.90 3.51
N GLY A 116 -5.40 -10.95 4.22
CA GLY A 116 -6.22 -11.71 5.17
C GLY A 116 -6.86 -12.93 4.50
N PRO A 117 -7.99 -13.45 5.01
CA PRO A 117 -8.68 -14.58 4.40
C PRO A 117 -9.03 -14.30 2.93
N LEU A 118 -8.52 -15.13 2.01
CA LEU A 118 -8.73 -14.93 0.58
C LEU A 118 -10.21 -15.15 0.22
N ARG A 119 -10.70 -14.27 -0.66
CA ARG A 119 -12.05 -14.29 -1.20
C ARG A 119 -12.01 -14.55 -2.70
N SER A 120 -13.16 -14.88 -3.29
CA SER A 120 -13.27 -14.96 -4.75
C SER A 120 -12.81 -13.64 -5.38
N GLY A 121 -11.94 -13.71 -6.38
CA GLY A 121 -11.35 -12.53 -7.03
C GLY A 121 -10.19 -11.87 -6.28
N TRP A 122 -9.77 -12.39 -5.12
CA TRP A 122 -8.60 -11.91 -4.39
C TRP A 122 -7.42 -12.84 -4.58
N ARG A 123 -6.23 -12.28 -4.83
CA ARG A 123 -5.01 -13.07 -5.05
C ARG A 123 -3.79 -12.40 -4.43
N GLU A 124 -2.96 -13.22 -3.81
CA GLU A 124 -1.61 -12.91 -3.39
C GLU A 124 -0.63 -13.67 -4.28
N VAL A 125 0.36 -12.97 -4.85
CA VAL A 125 1.34 -13.57 -5.76
C VAL A 125 2.73 -13.18 -5.32
N LEU A 126 3.58 -14.19 -5.10
CA LEU A 126 5.00 -13.98 -4.84
C LEU A 126 5.72 -13.61 -6.13
N CYS A 127 6.43 -12.49 -6.09
CA CYS A 127 7.28 -11.98 -7.15
C CYS A 127 8.75 -12.11 -6.73
N PRO A 128 9.66 -12.44 -7.67
CA PRO A 128 11.09 -12.46 -7.38
C PRO A 128 11.62 -11.08 -7.01
N GLY A 129 12.72 -11.05 -6.24
CA GLY A 129 13.35 -9.82 -5.76
C GLY A 129 12.90 -9.33 -4.38
N ILE A 130 13.49 -8.20 -3.97
CA ILE A 130 13.15 -7.43 -2.76
C ILE A 130 12.02 -6.44 -3.07
N SER A 131 11.56 -5.70 -2.08
CA SER A 131 10.47 -4.74 -2.23
C SER A 131 10.60 -3.82 -3.44
N GLU A 132 11.75 -3.20 -3.66
CA GLU A 132 11.98 -2.27 -4.77
C GLU A 132 12.01 -2.96 -6.16
N ASP A 133 12.27 -4.27 -6.22
CA ASP A 133 12.10 -5.07 -7.45
C ASP A 133 10.63 -5.31 -7.78
N VAL A 134 9.72 -5.15 -6.81
CA VAL A 134 8.27 -5.32 -6.99
C VAL A 134 7.56 -3.99 -7.13
N THR A 135 7.91 -3.01 -6.30
CA THR A 135 7.28 -1.69 -6.28
C THR A 135 7.89 -0.72 -7.28
N GLY A 136 9.09 -1.04 -7.79
CA GLY A 136 9.92 -0.08 -8.51
C GLY A 136 10.67 0.87 -7.58
N GLY A 137 11.44 1.78 -8.18
CA GLY A 137 12.24 2.79 -7.49
C GLY A 137 13.75 2.52 -7.42
N LEU A 138 14.24 1.46 -8.09
CA LEU A 138 15.69 1.24 -8.22
C LEU A 138 16.28 2.07 -9.36
N LEU A 139 17.47 2.63 -9.13
CA LEU A 139 18.27 3.27 -10.16
C LEU A 139 19.19 2.24 -10.84
N PRO A 140 19.11 2.09 -12.18
CA PRO A 140 19.94 1.15 -12.92
C PRO A 140 21.40 1.60 -12.88
N ASN A 141 22.32 0.63 -12.76
CA ASN A 141 23.78 0.79 -12.64
C ASN A 141 24.28 1.50 -11.37
N GLU A 142 23.39 2.01 -10.52
CA GLU A 142 23.75 2.61 -9.24
C GLU A 142 23.49 1.64 -8.08
N GLN A 143 22.24 1.20 -7.95
CA GLN A 143 21.83 0.29 -6.88
C GLN A 143 21.90 -1.17 -7.33
N ARG A 144 21.65 -1.42 -8.62
CA ARG A 144 21.69 -2.75 -9.24
C ARG A 144 22.11 -2.67 -10.71
N PRO A 145 22.62 -3.76 -11.29
CA PRO A 145 22.92 -3.82 -12.73
C PRO A 145 21.71 -3.53 -13.64
N SER A 146 20.49 -3.74 -13.13
CA SER A 146 19.25 -3.48 -13.86
C SER A 146 18.13 -3.11 -12.88
N ALA A 147 17.23 -2.23 -13.33
CA ALA A 147 16.00 -1.84 -12.63
C ALA A 147 14.74 -2.41 -13.32
N GLU A 148 14.91 -3.35 -14.24
CA GLU A 148 13.85 -3.83 -15.14
C GLU A 148 12.91 -4.83 -14.48
N LEU A 149 13.32 -5.46 -13.39
CA LEU A 149 12.56 -6.54 -12.75
C LEU A 149 11.16 -6.07 -12.31
N CYS A 150 11.03 -4.82 -11.89
CA CYS A 150 9.74 -4.22 -11.49
C CYS A 150 8.74 -4.05 -12.63
N ARG A 151 9.18 -4.14 -13.90
CA ARG A 151 8.29 -4.07 -15.06
C ARG A 151 7.36 -5.28 -15.15
N VAL A 152 7.80 -6.45 -14.65
CA VAL A 152 7.00 -7.68 -14.63
C VAL A 152 5.77 -7.53 -13.71
N PRO A 153 5.92 -7.23 -12.41
CA PRO A 153 4.79 -6.99 -11.52
C PRO A 153 3.96 -5.77 -11.96
N LEU A 154 4.59 -4.70 -12.47
CA LEU A 154 3.86 -3.56 -13.03
C LEU A 154 2.91 -3.99 -14.16
N ARG A 155 3.38 -4.79 -15.13
CA ARG A 155 2.56 -5.28 -16.23
C ARG A 155 1.43 -6.18 -15.73
N GLN A 156 1.72 -7.06 -14.77
CA GLN A 156 0.71 -7.95 -14.18
C GLN A 156 -0.38 -7.17 -13.45
N MET A 157 -0.01 -6.13 -12.69
CA MET A 157 -0.94 -5.23 -12.04
C MET A 157 -1.81 -4.51 -13.06
N TYR A 158 -1.20 -3.91 -14.09
CA TYR A 158 -1.91 -3.21 -15.15
C TYR A 158 -2.95 -4.11 -15.84
N GLU A 159 -2.57 -5.31 -16.26
CA GLU A 159 -3.50 -6.23 -16.91
C GLU A 159 -4.63 -6.70 -15.99
N THR A 160 -4.34 -6.90 -14.70
CA THR A 160 -5.37 -7.33 -13.74
C THR A 160 -6.35 -6.21 -13.44
N ALA A 161 -5.84 -5.00 -13.20
CA ALA A 161 -6.64 -3.81 -12.96
C ALA A 161 -7.53 -3.47 -14.18
N ARG A 162 -6.97 -3.56 -15.40
CA ARG A 162 -7.73 -3.36 -16.64
C ARG A 162 -8.85 -4.37 -16.81
N ARG A 163 -8.60 -5.67 -16.52
CA ARG A 163 -9.66 -6.69 -16.52
C ARG A 163 -10.73 -6.41 -15.48
N ALA A 164 -10.36 -5.85 -14.32
CA ALA A 164 -11.27 -5.38 -13.28
C ALA A 164 -11.96 -4.05 -13.60
N GLN A 165 -11.88 -3.56 -14.85
CA GLN A 165 -12.53 -2.34 -15.33
C GLN A 165 -12.00 -1.04 -14.71
N VAL A 166 -10.76 -1.04 -14.20
CA VAL A 166 -10.10 0.21 -13.80
C VAL A 166 -9.87 1.07 -15.06
N PRO A 167 -10.30 2.35 -15.07
CA PRO A 167 -10.19 3.20 -16.23
C PRO A 167 -8.73 3.67 -16.41
N PHE A 168 -8.00 2.99 -17.29
CA PHE A 168 -6.69 3.44 -17.73
C PHE A 168 -6.79 4.20 -19.06
N PRO A 169 -6.07 5.33 -19.21
CA PRO A 169 -5.83 5.88 -20.54
C PRO A 169 -5.10 4.87 -21.42
N ASN A 170 -5.36 4.92 -22.73
CA ASN A 170 -4.61 4.11 -23.68
C ASN A 170 -3.16 4.63 -23.82
N PHE A 171 -2.27 3.81 -24.38
CA PHE A 171 -0.84 4.16 -24.53
C PHE A 171 -0.60 5.43 -25.35
N LYS A 172 -1.43 5.71 -26.36
CA LYS A 172 -1.30 6.94 -27.15
C LYS A 172 -1.56 8.17 -26.29
N THR A 173 -2.65 8.16 -25.52
CA THR A 173 -3.01 9.25 -24.61
C THR A 173 -1.99 9.42 -23.48
N LEU A 174 -1.35 8.34 -23.02
CA LEU A 174 -0.26 8.42 -22.03
C LEU A 174 0.97 9.09 -22.63
N ASN A 175 1.41 8.67 -23.81
CA ASN A 175 2.59 9.21 -24.49
C ASN A 175 2.45 10.69 -24.87
N GLU A 176 1.23 11.18 -25.06
CA GLU A 176 0.95 12.61 -25.30
C GLU A 176 1.05 13.46 -24.01
N LYS A 177 0.88 12.86 -22.82
CA LYS A 177 0.88 13.56 -21.53
C LYS A 177 2.24 13.57 -20.83
N ASP A 178 3.07 12.57 -21.10
CA ASP A 178 4.41 12.39 -20.53
C ASP A 178 5.32 11.76 -21.61
N PRO A 179 5.87 12.59 -22.52
CA PRO A 179 6.59 12.14 -23.72
C PRO A 179 7.99 11.58 -23.43
#